data_AF-A0A449DAP6-F1
#
_entry.id   AF-A0A449DAP6-F1
#
_cell.length_a   1.000
_cell.length_b   1.000
_cell.length_c   1.000
_cell.angle_alpha   90.00
_cell.angle_beta   90.00
_cell.angle_gamma   90.00
#
_symmetry.space_group_name_H-M   'P 1'
#
loop_
_entity.id
_entity.type
_entity.pdbx_description
1 polymer ?
#
loop_
_entity_poly.entity_id
_entity_poly.type
_entity_poly.pdbx_seq_one_letter_code
_entity_poly.pdbx_strand_id
1 'polypeptide(L)' 'MRKALNTILLPLFTSAMAIFLVLAFTIVITQLVGLVFAQGAWIDAAYETLARPSIIAAIVVSLLGYAYYTTTGAEADD' A
#
# COMPACT_ATOMS: atom_id res chain seq x y z
N MET A 1 11.87 23.92 -7.36
CA MET A 1 10.62 23.17 -7.05
C MET A 1 10.79 21.66 -7.13
N ARG A 2 11.31 21.09 -8.23
CA ARG A 2 11.44 19.63 -8.43
C ARG A 2 12.25 18.88 -7.35
N LYS A 3 13.40 19.42 -6.92
CA LYS A 3 14.18 18.87 -5.78
C LYS A 3 13.37 18.80 -4.48
N ALA A 4 12.61 19.85 -4.16
CA ALA A 4 11.76 19.87 -2.96
C ALA A 4 10.62 18.86 -3.06
N LEU A 5 10.05 18.68 -4.27
CA LEU A 5 9.01 17.70 -4.53
C LEU A 5 9.53 16.26 -4.37
N ASN A 6 10.73 15.95 -4.88
CA ASN A 6 11.36 14.64 -4.72
C ASN A 6 11.72 14.33 -3.26
N THR A 7 12.19 15.33 -2.50
CA THR A 7 12.47 15.19 -1.06
C THR A 7 11.22 14.83 -0.26
N ILE A 8 10.02 15.20 -0.72
CA ILE A 8 8.75 14.93 -0.03
C ILE A 8 8.07 13.67 -0.59
N LEU A 9 8.03 13.50 -1.91
CA LEU A 9 7.31 12.41 -2.57
C LEU A 9 7.89 11.03 -2.23
N LEU A 10 9.22 10.90 -2.18
CA LEU A 10 9.86 9.62 -1.89
C LEU A 10 9.54 9.08 -0.48
N PRO A 11 9.70 9.84 0.62
CA PRO A 11 9.33 9.34 1.94
C PRO A 11 7.81 9.13 2.07
N LEU A 12 6.98 9.94 1.42
CA LEU A 12 5.53 9.78 1.44
C LEU A 12 5.09 8.50 0.72
N PHE A 13 5.66 8.23 -0.46
CA PHE A 13 5.45 7.00 -1.21
C PHE A 13 5.92 5.77 -0.42
N THR A 14 7.11 5.85 0.17
CA THR A 14 7.67 4.76 0.98
C THR A 14 6.78 4.45 2.19
N SER A 15 6.28 5.49 2.86
CA SER A 15 5.40 5.35 4.02
C SER A 15 4.05 4.73 3.63
N ALA A 16 3.44 5.21 2.53
CA ALA A 16 2.21 4.65 1.99
C ALA A 16 2.39 3.17 1.59
N MET A 17 3.52 2.83 0.97
CA MET A 17 3.86 1.45 0.59
C MET A 17 4.01 0.56 1.82
N ALA A 18 4.70 1.03 2.86
CA ALA A 18 4.86 0.29 4.10
C ALA A 18 3.50 0.01 4.76
N ILE A 19 2.62 1.01 4.84
CA ILE A 19 1.26 0.86 5.38
C ILE A 19 0.47 -0.16 4.56
N PHE A 20 0.49 -0.03 3.23
CA PHE A 20 -0.20 -0.97 2.35
C PHE A 20 0.29 -2.41 2.55
N LEU A 21 1.61 -2.62 2.61
CA LEU A 21 2.20 -3.93 2.85
C LEU A 21 1.79 -4.50 4.21
N VAL A 22 1.84 -3.71 5.27
CA VAL A 22 1.42 -4.14 6.61
C VAL A 22 -0.05 -4.58 6.61
N LEU A 23 -0.93 -3.81 5.96
CA LEU A 23 -2.35 -4.18 5.83
C LEU A 23 -2.53 -5.48 5.05
N ALA A 24 -1.86 -5.62 3.91
CA ALA A 24 -1.92 -6.82 3.07
C ALA A 24 -1.41 -8.06 3.83
N PHE A 25 -0.28 -7.96 4.51
CA PHE A 25 0.26 -9.05 5.34
C PHE A 25 -0.68 -9.38 6.50
N THR A 26 -1.27 -8.38 7.14
CA THR A 26 -2.21 -8.61 8.25
C THR A 26 -3.41 -9.43 7.77
N ILE A 27 -4.01 -9.08 6.62
CA ILE A 27 -5.11 -9.86 6.03
C ILE A 27 -4.68 -11.31 5.80
N VAL A 28 -3.57 -11.52 5.07
CA VAL A 28 -3.12 -12.87 4.71
C VAL A 28 -2.78 -13.69 5.95
N ILE A 29 -2.08 -13.12 6.93
CA ILE A 29 -1.71 -13.83 8.16
C ILE A 29 -2.97 -14.19 8.95
N THR A 30 -3.92 -13.28 9.13
CA THR A 30 -5.16 -13.58 9.86
C THR A 30 -5.98 -14.65 9.14
N GLN A 31 -6.04 -14.61 7.80
CA GLN A 31 -6.71 -15.65 7.02
C GLN A 31 -6.01 -17.02 7.15
N LEU A 32 -4.67 -17.06 7.10
CA LEU A 32 -3.90 -18.29 7.31
C LEU A 32 -4.11 -18.86 8.72
N VAL A 33 -4.08 -18.01 9.75
CA VAL A 33 -4.37 -18.41 11.13
C VAL A 33 -5.81 -18.93 11.23
N GLY A 34 -6.79 -18.23 10.66
CA GLY A 34 -8.18 -18.67 10.61
C GLY A 34 -8.33 -20.06 9.96
N LEU A 35 -7.62 -20.33 8.87
CA LEU A 35 -7.59 -21.64 8.22
C LEU A 35 -6.99 -22.73 9.12
N VAL A 36 -5.83 -22.47 9.74
CA VAL A 36 -5.15 -23.44 10.63
C VAL A 36 -6.03 -23.84 11.82
N PHE A 37 -6.78 -22.88 12.38
CA PHE A 37 -7.67 -23.12 13.52
C PHE A 37 -9.12 -23.46 13.12
N ALA A 38 -9.41 -23.64 11.83
CA ALA A 38 -10.76 -23.86 11.29
C ALA A 38 -11.80 -22.81 11.75
N GLN A 39 -11.36 -21.57 11.95
CA GLN A 39 -12.18 -20.43 12.36
C GLN A 39 -12.55 -19.58 11.14
N GLY A 40 -13.62 -19.97 10.43
CA GLY A 40 -14.12 -19.24 9.26
C GLY A 40 -14.45 -17.77 9.55
N ALA A 41 -14.99 -17.48 10.74
CA ALA A 41 -15.31 -16.12 11.15
C ALA A 41 -14.10 -15.17 11.17
N TRP A 42 -12.89 -15.67 11.43
CA TRP A 42 -11.68 -14.84 11.41
C TRP A 42 -11.24 -14.49 10.00
N ILE A 43 -11.48 -15.39 9.05
CA ILE A 43 -11.19 -15.18 7.62
C ILE A 43 -12.11 -14.08 7.09
N ASP A 44 -13.41 -14.18 7.39
CA ASP A 44 -14.41 -13.23 6.95
C ASP A 44 -14.21 -11.85 7.60
N ALA A 45 -13.98 -11.81 8.92
CA ALA A 45 -13.75 -10.57 9.65
C ALA A 45 -12.48 -9.84 9.19
N ALA A 46 -11.39 -10.57 8.91
CA ALA A 46 -10.17 -9.98 8.39
C ALA A 46 -10.41 -9.30 7.04
N TYR A 47 -11.14 -9.96 6.14
CA TYR A 47 -11.46 -9.38 4.85
C TYR A 47 -12.39 -8.16 4.97
N GLU A 48 -13.49 -8.29 5.71
CA GLU A 48 -14.49 -7.22 5.84
C GLU A 48 -13.89 -5.94 6.43
N THR A 49 -13.05 -6.07 7.45
CA THR A 49 -12.49 -4.93 8.19
C THR A 49 -11.28 -4.30 7.50
N LEU A 50 -10.44 -5.10 6.85
CA LEU A 50 -9.16 -4.63 6.33
C LEU A 50 -9.12 -4.45 4.80
N ALA A 51 -10.06 -5.03 4.04
CA ALA A 51 -10.04 -4.91 2.58
C ALA A 51 -10.21 -3.46 2.13
N ARG A 52 -11.18 -2.72 2.69
CA ARG A 52 -11.42 -1.33 2.30
C ARG A 52 -10.22 -0.41 2.63
N PRO A 53 -9.64 -0.42 3.84
CA PRO A 53 -8.40 0.30 4.12
C PRO A 53 -7.25 -0.07 3.18
N SER A 54 -7.09 -1.36 2.85
CA SER A 54 -6.03 -1.84 1.95
C SER A 54 -6.19 -1.32 0.53
N ILE A 55 -7.41 -1.28 0.01
CA ILE A 55 -7.71 -0.72 -1.31
C ILE A 55 -7.39 0.78 -1.35
N ILE A 56 -7.76 1.53 -0.31
CA ILE A 56 -7.45 2.96 -0.22
C ILE A 56 -5.93 3.17 -0.20
N ALA A 57 -5.20 2.38 0.60
CA ALA A 57 -3.75 2.44 0.64
C ALA A 57 -3.12 2.10 -0.72
N ALA A 58 -3.64 1.10 -1.44
CA ALA A 58 -3.18 0.75 -2.79
C ALA A 58 -3.38 1.89 -3.80
N ILE A 59 -4.52 2.58 -3.74
CA ILE A 59 -4.80 3.74 -4.58
C ILE A 59 -3.81 4.87 -4.27
N VAL A 60 -3.60 5.18 -2.98
CA VAL A 60 -2.65 6.23 -2.56
C VAL A 60 -1.24 5.90 -3.02
N VAL A 61 -0.78 4.66 -2.83
CA VAL A 61 0.52 4.18 -3.31
C VAL A 61 0.64 4.36 -4.82
N SER A 62 -0.40 3.99 -5.58
CA SER A 62 -0.41 4.10 -7.04
C SER A 62 -0.33 5.55 -7.50
N LEU A 63 -1.08 6.46 -6.87
CA LEU A 63 -1.06 7.90 -7.18
C LEU A 63 0.30 8.54 -6.83
N LEU A 64 0.86 8.21 -5.67
CA LEU A 64 2.18 8.70 -5.25
C LEU A 64 3.30 8.14 -6.13
N GLY A 65 3.21 6.87 -6.51
CA GLY A 65 4.13 6.23 -7.45
C GLY A 65 4.09 6.89 -8.82
N TYR A 66 2.89 7.16 -9.34
CA TYR A 66 2.70 7.89 -10.60
C TYR A 66 3.26 9.32 -10.53
N ALA A 67 2.95 10.06 -9.46
CA ALA A 67 3.48 11.42 -9.26
C ALA A 67 5.00 11.42 -9.11
N TYR A 68 5.58 10.46 -8.40
CA TYR A 68 7.02 10.30 -8.31
C TYR A 68 7.62 10.00 -9.68
N TYR A 69 7.15 8.95 -10.38
CA TYR A 69 7.67 8.56 -11.69
C TYR A 69 7.58 9.67 -12.74
N THR A 70 6.47 10.41 -12.81
CA THR A 70 6.31 11.51 -13.76
C THR A 70 7.18 12.72 -13.43
N THR A 71 7.56 12.92 -12.17
CA THR A 71 8.39 14.05 -11.76
C THR A 71 9.89 13.78 -11.89
N THR A 72 10.33 12.53 -11.74
CA THR A 72 11.73 12.07 -11.94
C THR A 72 12.02 11.49 -13.33
N GLY A 73 11.06 10.85 -13.99
CA GLY A 73 11.25 10.16 -15.28
C GLY A 73 11.19 11.06 -16.52
N ALA A 74 10.76 12.32 -16.38
CA ALA A 74 10.71 13.29 -17.47
C ALA A 74 12.09 13.77 -17.98
N GLU A 75 13.20 13.23 -17.46
CA GLU A 75 14.59 13.55 -17.86
C GLU A 75 15.26 12.43 -18.67
N ALA A 76 14.57 11.31 -18.96
CA ALA A 76 15.18 10.16 -19.65
C ALA A 76 15.08 10.20 -21.20
N ASP A 77 14.61 11.31 -21.77
CA ASP A 77 14.31 11.44 -23.20
C ASP A 77 14.95 12.70 -23.84
N ASP A 78 16.15 13.08 -23.38
CA ASP A 78 17.06 14.03 -24.06
C ASP A 78 18.31 13.31 -24.61
#